data_AF-A0A8K0UD43-F1
#
_entry.id   AF-A0A8K0UD43-F1
#
_cell.length_a   1.000
_cell.length_b   1.000
_cell.length_c   1.000
_cell.angle_alpha   90.00
_cell.angle_beta   90.00
_cell.angle_gamma   90.00
#
_symmetry.space_group_name_H-M   'P 1'
#
loop_
_entity.id
_entity.type
_entity.pdbx_description
1 polymer ?
#
loop_
_entity_poly.entity_id
_entity_poly.type
_entity_poly.pdbx_seq_one_letter_code
_entity_poly.pdbx_strand_id
1 'polypeptide(L)'
;LLCVVHTNGIHYVRARFCVCSDAPPSDIQVLSAGLYPSTQIKVETVFSQAVLNEFLLAKLECHVTANSFYSMLRRQTSPAFPDILPDRYRELLRCSRQWSWLKLQKWSGAAFDDAEGQSPAPGGLVSFCAACPQPGKNLPQEWQREPDQYACRWRFQIRLIQDGNFKAEHLLYKSLGSDVRLSDGQGFMVTSAPFKSHVNATQHMPVPVREFVLCTLCVFR
;
A
#
# COMPACT_ATOMS: atom_id res chain seq x y z
N LEU A 1 -10.21 -21.51 -21.01
CA LEU A 1 -11.24 -20.69 -20.31
C LEU A 1 -10.52 -19.71 -19.43
N LEU A 2 -10.99 -18.47 -19.37
CA LEU A 2 -10.44 -17.42 -18.52
C LEU A 2 -11.32 -17.30 -17.26
N CYS A 3 -10.71 -17.39 -16.08
CA CYS A 3 -11.39 -17.16 -14.81
C CYS A 3 -11.43 -15.65 -14.54
N VAL A 4 -12.63 -15.07 -14.51
CA VAL A 4 -12.87 -13.65 -14.27
C VAL A 4 -13.52 -13.48 -12.90
N VAL A 5 -12.82 -12.85 -11.98
CA VAL A 5 -13.36 -12.48 -10.66
C VAL A 5 -13.92 -11.06 -10.73
N HIS A 6 -15.22 -10.95 -10.49
CA HIS A 6 -15.96 -9.69 -10.51
C HIS A 6 -16.76 -9.50 -9.20
N THR A 7 -17.33 -8.33 -8.99
CA THR A 7 -18.06 -7.95 -7.77
C THR A 7 -19.30 -8.79 -7.52
N ASN A 8 -19.82 -9.46 -8.55
CA ASN A 8 -20.96 -10.36 -8.47
C ASN A 8 -20.55 -11.86 -8.44
N GLY A 9 -19.26 -12.18 -8.36
CA GLY A 9 -18.78 -13.56 -8.28
C GLY A 9 -17.67 -13.93 -9.27
N ILE A 10 -17.50 -15.22 -9.49
CA ILE A 10 -16.42 -15.86 -10.24
C ILE A 10 -17.01 -16.48 -11.52
N HIS A 11 -16.50 -16.06 -12.67
CA HIS A 11 -17.02 -16.43 -13.97
C HIS A 11 -15.98 -17.13 -14.82
N TYR A 12 -16.40 -18.13 -15.60
CA TYR A 12 -15.55 -18.75 -16.61
C TYR A 12 -15.97 -18.30 -18.00
N VAL A 13 -15.12 -17.51 -18.64
CA VAL A 13 -15.41 -16.92 -19.95
C VAL A 13 -14.50 -17.52 -21.01
N ARG A 14 -15.02 -17.72 -22.23
CA ARG A 14 -14.20 -18.05 -23.41
C ARG A 14 -13.61 -16.76 -23.97
N ALA A 15 -12.40 -16.42 -23.56
CA ALA A 15 -11.63 -15.32 -24.14
C ALA A 15 -10.73 -15.82 -25.27
N ARG A 16 -10.56 -14.99 -26.31
CA ARG A 16 -9.50 -15.15 -27.32
C ARG A 16 -8.63 -13.91 -27.30
N PHE A 17 -7.33 -14.10 -27.13
CA PHE A 17 -6.36 -13.02 -27.26
C PHE A 17 -6.09 -12.74 -28.73
N CYS A 18 -5.87 -11.47 -29.06
CA CYS A 18 -5.41 -11.07 -30.36
C CYS A 18 -4.02 -11.65 -30.61
N VAL A 19 -3.81 -12.20 -31.81
CA VAL A 19 -2.55 -12.82 -32.26
C VAL A 19 -1.97 -12.13 -33.50
N CYS A 20 -2.46 -10.93 -33.82
CA CYS A 20 -1.90 -10.10 -34.89
C CYS A 20 -0.43 -9.76 -34.58
N SER A 21 0.37 -9.49 -35.62
CA SER A 21 1.81 -9.22 -35.48
C SER A 21 2.14 -8.05 -34.52
N ASP A 22 1.28 -7.02 -34.51
CA ASP A 22 1.43 -5.85 -33.64
C ASP A 22 0.57 -5.94 -32.36
N ALA A 23 -0.01 -7.10 -32.07
CA ALA A 23 -0.84 -7.26 -30.89
C ALA A 23 0.02 -7.19 -29.62
N PRO A 24 -0.40 -6.42 -28.59
CA PRO A 24 0.32 -6.39 -27.34
C PRO A 24 0.22 -7.75 -26.62
N PRO A 25 1.11 -8.05 -25.67
CA PRO A 25 1.05 -9.28 -24.88
C PRO A 25 -0.29 -9.48 -24.14
N SER A 26 -0.61 -10.72 -23.80
CA SER A 26 -1.94 -11.08 -23.27
C SER A 26 -2.33 -10.37 -21.97
N ASP A 27 -1.35 -10.08 -21.11
CA ASP A 27 -1.51 -9.33 -19.86
C ASP A 27 -1.84 -7.86 -20.12
N ILE A 28 -1.23 -7.25 -21.14
CA ILE A 28 -1.56 -5.89 -21.59
C ILE A 28 -2.95 -5.86 -22.22
N GLN A 29 -3.31 -6.85 -23.05
CA GLN A 29 -4.65 -6.93 -23.66
C GLN A 29 -5.75 -6.95 -22.60
N VAL A 30 -5.60 -7.73 -21.52
CA VAL A 30 -6.60 -7.75 -20.43
C VAL A 30 -6.60 -6.44 -19.64
N LEU A 31 -5.44 -5.83 -19.40
CA LEU A 31 -5.36 -4.53 -18.73
C LEU A 31 -6.10 -3.45 -19.52
N SER A 32 -5.93 -3.40 -20.84
CA SER A 32 -6.68 -2.51 -21.74
C SER A 32 -8.19 -2.79 -21.71
N ALA A 33 -8.60 -4.03 -21.43
CA ALA A 33 -10.00 -4.41 -21.25
C ALA A 33 -10.55 -4.14 -19.83
N GLY A 34 -9.80 -3.46 -18.95
CA GLY A 34 -10.24 -3.17 -17.58
C GLY A 34 -10.12 -4.36 -16.60
N LEU A 35 -9.31 -5.35 -16.97
CA LEU A 35 -9.09 -6.58 -16.19
C LEU A 35 -7.63 -6.66 -15.74
N TYR A 36 -7.41 -6.92 -14.47
CA TYR A 36 -6.09 -7.04 -13.88
C TYR A 36 -5.62 -8.51 -13.86
N PRO A 37 -4.51 -8.87 -14.53
CA PRO A 37 -4.04 -10.24 -14.60
C PRO A 37 -3.41 -10.71 -13.29
N SER A 38 -3.71 -11.95 -12.87
CA SER A 38 -3.03 -12.56 -11.71
C SER A 38 -1.58 -12.94 -11.97
N THR A 39 -1.24 -13.12 -13.25
CA THR A 39 0.01 -13.64 -13.80
C THR A 39 0.26 -13.00 -15.15
N GLN A 40 1.51 -12.64 -15.45
CA GLN A 40 1.86 -11.90 -16.67
C GLN A 40 2.20 -12.82 -17.85
N ILE A 41 2.75 -14.00 -17.60
CA ILE A 41 3.21 -14.92 -18.66
C ILE A 41 2.04 -15.66 -19.31
N LYS A 42 1.20 -16.28 -18.48
CA LYS A 42 0.02 -17.02 -18.92
C LYS A 42 -1.17 -16.55 -18.12
N VAL A 43 -2.05 -15.79 -18.76
CA VAL A 43 -3.21 -15.18 -18.12
C VAL A 43 -4.36 -16.20 -18.08
N GLU A 44 -4.57 -16.83 -16.92
CA GLU A 44 -5.67 -17.77 -16.71
C GLU A 44 -6.71 -17.24 -15.71
N THR A 45 -6.30 -16.34 -14.81
CA THR A 45 -7.18 -15.65 -13.87
C THR A 45 -6.98 -14.14 -13.97
N VAL A 46 -8.08 -13.41 -13.97
CA VAL A 46 -8.11 -11.96 -13.99
C VAL A 46 -9.11 -11.44 -12.96
N PHE A 47 -8.82 -10.29 -12.38
CA PHE A 47 -9.70 -9.57 -11.48
C PHE A 47 -10.17 -8.31 -12.17
N SER A 48 -11.47 -8.06 -12.19
CA SER A 48 -11.95 -6.75 -12.63
C SER A 48 -11.41 -5.64 -11.73
N GLN A 49 -11.15 -4.45 -12.29
CA GLN A 49 -10.78 -3.29 -11.46
C GLN A 49 -11.86 -2.97 -10.41
N ALA A 50 -13.13 -3.24 -10.73
CA ALA A 50 -14.26 -3.10 -9.82
C ALA A 50 -14.09 -3.94 -8.55
N VAL A 51 -13.79 -5.25 -8.67
CA VAL A 51 -13.62 -6.11 -7.49
C VAL A 51 -12.39 -5.74 -6.66
N LEU A 52 -11.32 -5.26 -7.30
CA LEU A 52 -10.13 -4.79 -6.58
C LEU A 52 -10.40 -3.49 -5.82
N ASN A 53 -11.18 -2.57 -6.38
CA ASN A 53 -11.62 -1.36 -5.68
C ASN A 53 -12.59 -1.69 -4.54
N GLU A 54 -13.56 -2.58 -4.77
CA GLU A 54 -14.50 -3.02 -3.74
C GLU A 54 -13.78 -3.70 -2.58
N PHE A 55 -12.83 -4.59 -2.86
CA PHE A 55 -12.04 -5.24 -1.83
C PHE A 55 -11.22 -4.22 -1.02
N LEU A 56 -10.60 -3.24 -1.68
CA LEU A 56 -9.86 -2.17 -1.01
C LEU A 56 -10.78 -1.38 -0.05
N LEU A 57 -11.97 -0.99 -0.51
CA LEU A 57 -12.96 -0.29 0.32
C LEU A 57 -13.46 -1.14 1.48
N ALA A 58 -13.83 -2.41 1.22
CA ALA A 58 -14.30 -3.33 2.26
C ALA A 58 -13.24 -3.59 3.34
N LYS A 59 -11.96 -3.61 2.94
CA LYS A 59 -10.83 -3.74 3.87
C LYS A 59 -10.66 -2.47 4.72
N LEU A 60 -10.84 -1.29 4.14
CA LEU A 60 -10.65 0.00 4.82
C LEU A 60 -11.81 0.30 5.77
N GLU A 61 -13.04 0.26 5.28
CA GLU A 61 -14.23 0.71 6.02
C GLU A 61 -14.79 -0.38 6.94
N CYS A 62 -14.83 -1.62 6.45
CA CYS A 62 -15.50 -2.72 7.14
C CYS A 62 -14.52 -3.68 7.81
N HIS A 63 -13.20 -3.42 7.74
CA HIS A 63 -12.13 -4.29 8.25
C HIS A 63 -12.27 -5.76 7.80
N VAL A 64 -12.80 -5.99 6.60
CA VAL A 64 -13.05 -7.33 6.08
C VAL A 64 -11.73 -8.03 5.78
N THR A 65 -11.57 -9.26 6.26
CA THR A 65 -10.42 -10.09 5.91
C THR A 65 -10.50 -10.52 4.44
N ALA A 66 -9.36 -10.71 3.79
CA ALA A 66 -9.33 -11.22 2.43
C ALA A 66 -10.08 -12.56 2.27
N ASN A 67 -10.03 -13.41 3.30
CA ASN A 67 -10.69 -14.72 3.28
C ASN A 67 -12.21 -14.58 3.34
N SER A 68 -12.72 -13.71 4.22
CA SER A 68 -14.14 -13.41 4.32
C SER A 68 -14.67 -12.79 3.03
N PHE A 69 -13.92 -11.85 2.43
CA PHE A 69 -14.29 -11.25 1.15
C PHE A 69 -14.32 -12.28 0.01
N TYR A 70 -13.30 -13.14 -0.09
CA TYR A 70 -13.29 -14.18 -1.12
C TYR A 70 -14.40 -15.21 -0.91
N SER A 71 -14.72 -15.55 0.34
CA SER A 71 -15.84 -16.42 0.69
C SER A 71 -17.19 -15.81 0.29
N MET A 72 -17.36 -14.48 0.42
CA MET A 72 -18.53 -13.76 -0.07
C MET A 72 -18.68 -13.91 -1.59
N LEU A 73 -17.61 -13.70 -2.36
CA LEU A 73 -17.61 -13.88 -3.82
C LEU A 73 -17.99 -15.31 -4.23
N ARG A 74 -17.50 -16.32 -3.51
CA ARG A 74 -17.88 -17.72 -3.73
C ARG A 74 -19.38 -17.93 -3.50
N ARG A 75 -19.92 -17.40 -2.40
CA ARG A 75 -21.36 -17.51 -2.09
C ARG A 75 -22.24 -16.75 -3.08
N GLN A 76 -21.81 -15.59 -3.58
CA GLN A 76 -22.54 -14.86 -4.64
C GLN A 76 -22.62 -15.67 -5.94
N THR A 77 -21.54 -16.39 -6.27
CA THR A 77 -21.49 -17.22 -7.48
C THR A 77 -22.31 -18.50 -7.36
N SER A 78 -22.21 -19.18 -6.22
CA SER A 78 -22.93 -20.41 -5.90
C SER A 78 -23.33 -20.41 -4.43
N PRO A 79 -24.55 -19.95 -4.10
CA PRO A 79 -25.01 -19.90 -2.70
C PRO A 79 -25.10 -21.28 -2.06
N ALA A 80 -25.55 -22.29 -2.82
CA ALA A 80 -25.75 -23.65 -2.34
C ALA A 80 -24.43 -24.42 -2.19
N PHE A 81 -23.47 -24.20 -3.09
CA PHE A 81 -22.22 -24.95 -3.14
C PHE A 81 -21.01 -24.03 -3.40
N PRO A 82 -20.68 -23.13 -2.46
CA PRO A 82 -19.54 -22.21 -2.62
C PRO A 82 -18.21 -22.96 -2.71
N ASP A 83 -18.13 -24.15 -2.11
CA ASP A 83 -16.89 -24.91 -2.00
C ASP A 83 -16.43 -25.57 -3.31
N ILE A 84 -17.32 -25.70 -4.30
CA ILE A 84 -17.02 -26.23 -5.64
C ILE A 84 -16.20 -25.22 -6.46
N LEU A 85 -16.26 -23.94 -6.11
CA LEU A 85 -15.60 -22.87 -6.85
C LEU A 85 -14.10 -22.88 -6.60
N PRO A 86 -13.28 -22.52 -7.62
CA PRO A 86 -11.84 -22.50 -7.49
C PRO A 86 -11.38 -21.58 -6.35
N ASP A 87 -10.33 -21.99 -5.64
CA ASP A 87 -9.64 -21.11 -4.71
C ASP A 87 -8.65 -20.22 -5.47
N ARG A 88 -8.92 -18.92 -5.50
CA ARG A 88 -8.07 -17.85 -6.05
C ARG A 88 -7.72 -16.81 -4.99
N TYR A 89 -7.77 -17.20 -3.72
CA TYR A 89 -7.46 -16.34 -2.58
C TYR A 89 -6.04 -15.76 -2.64
N ARG A 90 -5.05 -16.59 -3.01
CA ARG A 90 -3.64 -16.15 -3.11
C ARG A 90 -3.45 -15.12 -4.21
N GLU A 91 -4.12 -15.34 -5.34
CA GLU A 91 -4.14 -14.44 -6.47
C GLU A 91 -4.83 -13.11 -6.09
N LEU A 92 -5.93 -13.14 -5.34
CA LEU A 92 -6.57 -11.93 -4.81
C LEU A 92 -5.61 -11.15 -3.90
N LEU A 93 -4.91 -11.81 -2.97
CA LEU A 93 -3.94 -11.15 -2.09
C LEU A 93 -2.82 -10.47 -2.89
N ARG A 94 -2.28 -11.16 -3.90
CA ARG A 94 -1.22 -10.60 -4.77
C ARG A 94 -1.74 -9.40 -5.55
N CYS A 95 -2.86 -9.57 -6.27
CA CYS A 95 -3.42 -8.52 -7.12
C CYS A 95 -3.87 -7.33 -6.31
N SER A 96 -4.47 -7.53 -5.14
CA SER A 96 -4.89 -6.44 -4.25
C SER A 96 -3.70 -5.65 -3.70
N ARG A 97 -2.58 -6.30 -3.37
CA ARG A 97 -1.34 -5.63 -2.96
C ARG A 97 -0.78 -4.77 -4.08
N GLN A 98 -0.69 -5.32 -5.29
CA GLN A 98 -0.20 -4.59 -6.47
C GLN A 98 -1.15 -3.44 -6.84
N TRP A 99 -2.46 -3.67 -6.80
CA TRP A 99 -3.48 -2.66 -7.08
C TRP A 99 -3.43 -1.51 -6.08
N SER A 100 -3.31 -1.81 -4.78
CA SER A 100 -3.18 -0.78 -3.75
C SER A 100 -1.94 0.09 -3.97
N TRP A 101 -0.82 -0.52 -4.37
CA TRP A 101 0.39 0.20 -4.72
C TRP A 101 0.20 1.08 -5.97
N LEU A 102 -0.41 0.57 -7.04
CA LEU A 102 -0.73 1.37 -8.23
C LEU A 102 -1.66 2.55 -7.92
N LYS A 103 -2.65 2.35 -7.03
CA LYS A 103 -3.54 3.42 -6.56
C LYS A 103 -2.75 4.48 -5.77
N LEU A 104 -1.82 4.06 -4.91
CA LEU A 104 -0.94 4.97 -4.19
C LEU A 104 -0.08 5.80 -5.15
N GLN A 105 0.55 5.19 -6.15
CA GLN A 105 1.33 5.91 -7.16
C GLN A 105 0.50 6.93 -7.94
N LYS A 106 -0.73 6.55 -8.31
CA LYS A 106 -1.66 7.46 -8.99
C LYS A 106 -2.08 8.62 -8.11
N TRP A 107 -2.34 8.37 -6.83
CA TRP A 107 -2.78 9.40 -5.88
C TRP A 107 -1.66 10.33 -5.43
N SER A 108 -0.43 9.84 -5.32
CA SER A 108 0.72 10.69 -4.97
C SER A 108 1.17 11.59 -6.11
N GLY A 109 0.74 11.30 -7.34
CA GLY A 109 1.22 11.99 -8.55
C GLY A 109 2.51 11.39 -9.12
N ALA A 110 3.18 10.51 -8.38
CA ALA A 110 4.46 9.93 -8.78
C ALA A 110 4.38 9.15 -10.11
N ALA A 111 3.21 8.61 -10.45
CA ALA A 111 2.97 7.96 -11.74
C ALA A 111 3.05 8.93 -12.95
N PHE A 112 3.04 10.24 -12.73
CA PHE A 112 3.09 11.26 -13.79
C PHE A 112 4.42 12.03 -13.81
N ASP A 113 5.15 12.06 -12.69
CA ASP A 113 6.45 12.75 -12.57
C ASP A 113 7.57 12.03 -13.32
N ASP A 114 7.31 10.82 -13.82
CA ASP A 114 8.29 9.93 -14.37
C ASP A 114 7.79 9.34 -15.70
N ALA A 115 8.33 9.86 -16.80
CA ALA A 115 8.01 9.42 -18.15
C ALA A 115 8.63 8.03 -18.49
N GLU A 116 9.56 7.53 -17.68
CA GLU A 116 10.40 6.37 -17.99
C GLU A 116 10.22 5.17 -17.03
N GLY A 117 9.42 5.29 -15.96
CA GLY A 117 9.22 4.24 -14.96
C GLY A 117 10.32 4.18 -13.88
N GLN A 118 11.11 5.24 -13.71
CA GLN A 118 11.98 5.43 -12.55
C GLN A 118 11.21 5.38 -11.21
N SER A 119 11.75 4.61 -10.27
CA SER A 119 11.14 4.47 -8.94
C SER A 119 10.97 5.83 -8.25
N PRO A 120 9.83 6.12 -7.59
CA PRO A 120 9.64 7.32 -6.80
C PRO A 120 10.83 7.57 -5.87
N ALA A 121 11.23 8.84 -5.75
CA ALA A 121 12.27 9.26 -4.81
C ALA A 121 11.93 8.81 -3.37
N PRO A 122 12.91 8.75 -2.44
CA PRO A 122 12.63 8.45 -1.05
C PRO A 122 11.54 9.38 -0.48
N GLY A 123 10.48 8.79 0.08
CA GLY A 123 9.29 9.50 0.54
C GLY A 123 8.37 10.06 -0.57
N GLY A 124 8.63 9.78 -1.84
CA GLY A 124 7.91 10.34 -2.99
C GLY A 124 6.49 9.82 -3.19
N LEU A 125 6.09 8.76 -2.48
CA LEU A 125 4.70 8.29 -2.47
C LEU A 125 3.85 8.94 -1.37
N VAL A 126 4.44 9.80 -0.55
CA VAL A 126 3.77 10.46 0.57
C VAL A 126 3.42 11.90 0.22
N SER A 127 2.17 12.28 0.45
CA SER A 127 1.75 13.67 0.35
C SER A 127 2.29 14.50 1.51
N PHE A 128 2.65 15.75 1.22
CA PHE A 128 3.09 16.70 2.24
C PHE A 128 2.00 16.92 3.30
N CYS A 129 2.34 16.67 4.57
CA CYS A 129 1.45 16.91 5.71
C CYS A 129 1.44 18.41 6.05
N ALA A 130 0.40 19.15 5.62
CA ALA A 130 0.26 20.57 5.90
C ALA A 130 0.07 20.91 7.39
N ALA A 131 -0.44 19.95 8.18
CA ALA A 131 -0.64 20.11 9.62
C ALA A 131 0.64 19.88 10.45
N CYS A 132 1.62 19.18 9.89
CA CYS A 132 2.85 18.86 10.59
C CYS A 132 3.72 20.13 10.66
N PRO A 133 4.25 20.53 11.83
CA PRO A 133 5.05 21.75 11.94
C PRO A 133 6.39 21.60 11.20
N GLN A 134 6.64 22.51 10.27
CA GLN A 134 7.79 22.51 9.36
C GLN A 134 8.46 23.90 9.39
N PRO A 135 9.62 24.03 10.03
CA PRO A 135 10.39 25.28 10.03
C PRO A 135 10.61 25.82 8.61
N GLY A 136 10.33 27.10 8.40
CA GLY A 136 10.49 27.76 7.10
C GLY A 136 9.42 27.44 6.05
N LYS A 137 8.40 26.63 6.37
CA LYS A 137 7.26 26.35 5.47
C LYS A 137 5.93 26.84 6.04
N ASN A 138 5.49 26.29 7.17
CA ASN A 138 4.20 26.58 7.77
C ASN A 138 4.30 27.03 9.24
N LEU A 139 5.52 27.28 9.73
CA LEU A 139 5.76 27.89 11.04
C LEU A 139 6.06 29.39 10.89
N PRO A 140 5.58 30.24 11.83
CA PRO A 140 5.94 31.65 11.87
C PRO A 140 7.46 31.85 11.96
N GLN A 141 7.95 32.99 11.47
CA GLN A 141 9.33 33.39 11.70
C GLN A 141 9.57 33.55 13.20
N GLU A 142 10.73 33.13 13.68
CA GLU A 142 11.08 33.14 15.11
C GLU A 142 10.10 32.36 16.02
N TRP A 143 9.41 31.33 15.51
CA TRP A 143 8.56 30.43 16.33
C TRP A 143 9.26 29.87 17.59
N GLN A 144 10.60 29.86 17.60
CA GLN A 144 11.46 29.48 18.74
C GLN A 144 11.66 30.58 19.79
N ARG A 145 11.08 31.77 19.62
CA ARG A 145 11.18 32.90 20.56
C ARG A 145 9.83 33.33 21.12
N GLU A 146 8.77 32.59 20.81
CA GLU A 146 7.42 32.82 21.35
C GLU A 146 7.48 32.90 22.89
N PRO A 147 7.08 34.03 23.50
CA PRO A 147 7.32 34.31 24.91
C PRO A 147 6.58 33.36 25.85
N ASP A 148 5.48 32.75 25.39
CA ASP A 148 4.71 31.76 26.14
C ASP A 148 5.06 30.32 25.73
N GLN A 149 6.37 30.09 25.55
CA GLN A 149 6.93 28.86 25.02
C GLN A 149 6.55 27.61 25.82
N TYR A 150 6.25 27.75 27.11
CA TYR A 150 5.84 26.65 27.97
C TYR A 150 4.36 26.30 27.81
N ALA A 151 3.47 27.28 27.63
CA ALA A 151 2.03 27.03 27.44
C ALA A 151 1.68 26.65 26.00
N CYS A 152 2.42 27.15 25.02
CA CYS A 152 2.14 26.98 23.59
C CYS A 152 3.06 26.01 22.85
N ARG A 153 4.04 25.36 23.52
CA ARG A 153 5.03 24.46 22.88
C ARG A 153 4.40 23.40 21.97
N TRP A 154 3.27 22.86 22.41
CA TRP A 154 2.51 21.81 21.72
C TRP A 154 2.03 22.22 20.32
N ARG A 155 1.96 23.53 20.01
CA ARG A 155 1.58 24.06 18.70
C ARG A 155 2.65 23.87 17.64
N PHE A 156 3.92 23.78 18.04
CA PHE A 156 5.08 23.68 17.14
C PHE A 156 5.79 22.33 17.25
N GLN A 157 5.24 21.39 18.02
CA GLN A 157 5.78 20.05 18.16
C GLN A 157 5.19 19.09 17.13
N ILE A 158 6.06 18.30 16.51
CA ILE A 158 5.63 17.17 15.69
C ILE A 158 5.07 16.11 16.65
N ARG A 159 3.80 15.76 16.48
CA ARG A 159 3.21 14.61 17.17
C ARG A 159 3.54 13.36 16.37
N LEU A 160 4.49 12.59 16.87
CA LEU A 160 4.78 11.26 16.35
C LEU A 160 3.85 10.29 17.08
N ILE A 161 2.81 9.83 16.38
CA ILE A 161 1.89 8.83 16.89
C ILE A 161 2.34 7.48 16.32
N GLN A 162 2.94 6.65 17.16
CA GLN A 162 3.10 5.24 16.87
C GLN A 162 1.76 4.57 17.13
N ASP A 163 1.32 3.70 16.21
CA ASP A 163 0.07 2.97 16.36
C ASP A 163 0.05 2.19 17.68
N GLY A 164 -0.66 2.73 18.68
CA GLY A 164 -0.81 2.12 20.00
C GLY A 164 -1.61 0.81 19.97
N ASN A 165 -2.16 0.44 18.81
CA ASN A 165 -2.86 -0.81 18.58
C ASN A 165 -1.91 -1.94 18.12
N PHE A 166 -0.60 -1.69 18.01
CA PHE A 166 0.41 -2.67 17.59
C PHE A 166 0.11 -3.38 16.25
N LYS A 167 -0.77 -2.82 15.39
CA LYS A 167 -1.13 -3.45 14.11
C LYS A 167 -0.03 -3.31 13.07
N ALA A 168 0.94 -2.44 13.32
CA ALA A 168 2.25 -2.49 12.68
C ALA A 168 3.06 -3.67 13.23
N GLU A 169 2.57 -4.90 13.04
CA GLU A 169 3.35 -6.09 13.33
C GLU A 169 4.43 -6.23 12.26
N HIS A 170 5.69 -6.02 12.66
CA HIS A 170 6.85 -6.34 11.84
C HIS A 170 7.04 -7.86 11.86
N LEU A 171 6.24 -8.58 11.09
CA LEU A 171 6.39 -10.03 10.94
C LEU A 171 7.78 -10.32 10.35
N LEU A 172 8.52 -11.20 11.02
CA LEU A 172 9.78 -11.71 10.49
C LEU A 172 9.49 -12.49 9.21
N TYR A 173 10.18 -12.12 8.13
CA TYR A 173 10.06 -12.81 6.86
C TYR A 173 10.49 -14.26 7.03
N LYS A 174 9.72 -15.19 6.44
CA LYS A 174 10.10 -16.61 6.41
C LYS A 174 11.43 -16.85 5.70
N SER A 175 11.77 -16.02 4.72
CA SER A 175 13.11 -15.96 4.11
C SER A 175 13.42 -14.57 3.55
N LEU A 176 14.67 -14.13 3.72
CA LEU A 176 15.21 -12.92 3.09
C LEU A 176 15.28 -13.15 1.58
N GLY A 177 14.28 -12.68 0.83
CA GLY A 177 14.22 -12.78 -0.63
C GLY A 177 12.89 -13.29 -1.21
N SER A 178 12.00 -13.86 -0.39
CA SER A 178 10.68 -14.32 -0.88
C SER A 178 9.63 -13.22 -0.94
N ASP A 179 9.79 -12.14 -0.17
CA ASP A 179 8.87 -11.01 -0.18
C ASP A 179 9.47 -9.83 -0.95
N VAL A 180 8.80 -9.42 -2.03
CA VAL A 180 9.17 -8.28 -2.86
C VAL A 180 8.51 -7.04 -2.29
N ARG A 181 9.32 -6.10 -1.79
CA ARG A 181 8.83 -4.79 -1.34
C ARG A 181 8.48 -3.93 -2.55
N LEU A 182 7.23 -3.47 -2.62
CA LEU A 182 6.78 -2.60 -3.70
C LEU A 182 7.14 -1.13 -3.48
N SER A 183 7.34 -0.70 -2.23
CA SER A 183 7.55 0.70 -1.86
C SER A 183 8.65 0.90 -0.80
N ASP A 184 9.77 0.18 -0.93
CA ASP A 184 10.88 0.22 0.04
C ASP A 184 11.51 1.63 0.07
N GLY A 185 11.36 2.36 1.18
CA GLY A 185 11.87 3.73 1.31
C GLY A 185 11.02 4.82 0.66
N GLN A 186 9.95 4.46 -0.05
CA GLN A 186 9.17 5.41 -0.87
C GLN A 186 7.97 6.00 -0.13
N GLY A 187 7.52 5.30 0.91
CA GLY A 187 6.45 5.76 1.80
C GLY A 187 6.99 6.56 3.00
N PHE A 188 6.29 6.46 4.13
CA PHE A 188 6.72 7.05 5.41
C PHE A 188 7.94 6.34 6.03
N MET A 189 8.22 5.11 5.59
CA MET A 189 9.27 4.25 6.12
C MET A 189 10.53 4.36 5.27
N VAL A 190 11.69 4.48 5.91
CA VAL A 190 13.01 4.44 5.26
C VAL A 190 13.41 3.00 4.90
N THR A 191 14.39 2.84 4.01
CA THR A 191 14.93 1.52 3.69
C THR A 191 15.70 0.92 4.87
N SER A 192 15.87 -0.41 4.86
CA SER A 192 16.46 -1.12 6.00
C SER A 192 17.91 -0.72 6.32
N ALA A 193 18.73 -0.39 5.33
CA ALA A 193 20.14 -0.08 5.55
C ALA A 193 20.33 1.26 6.30
N PRO A 194 19.78 2.40 5.85
CA PRO A 194 19.77 3.66 6.60
C PRO A 194 19.19 3.52 8.00
N PHE A 195 18.11 2.75 8.16
CA PHE A 195 17.50 2.51 9.47
C PHE A 195 18.48 1.83 10.43
N LYS A 196 19.14 0.74 10.00
CA LYS A 196 20.12 0.03 10.82
C LYS A 196 21.33 0.90 11.16
N SER A 197 21.82 1.69 10.19
CA SER A 197 22.90 2.65 10.44
C SER A 197 22.51 3.69 11.50
N HIS A 198 21.29 4.22 11.44
CA HIS A 198 20.78 5.15 12.44
C HIS A 198 20.68 4.50 13.83
N VAL A 199 20.12 3.30 13.93
CA VAL A 199 20.00 2.55 15.20
C VAL A 199 21.38 2.30 15.82
N ASN A 200 22.37 1.91 15.02
CA ASN A 200 23.73 1.66 15.50
C ASN A 200 24.47 2.92 15.94
N ALA A 201 24.20 4.05 15.28
CA ALA A 201 24.84 5.33 15.60
C ALA A 201 24.19 6.06 16.79
N THR A 202 22.95 5.70 17.14
CA THR A 202 22.19 6.39 18.19
C THR A 202 22.37 5.68 19.52
N GLN A 203 22.90 6.39 20.53
CA GLN A 203 22.91 5.88 21.91
C GLN A 203 21.48 5.88 22.46
N HIS A 204 21.09 4.79 23.12
CA HIS A 204 19.80 4.67 23.77
C HIS A 204 19.69 5.74 24.88
N MET A 205 19.06 6.87 24.59
CA MET A 205 18.75 7.84 25.64
C MET A 205 17.59 7.26 26.47
N PRO A 206 17.74 7.14 27.81
CA PRO A 206 16.61 6.77 28.65
C PRO A 206 15.54 7.86 28.48
N VAL A 207 14.36 7.45 28.00
CA VAL A 207 13.22 8.35 27.88
C VAL A 207 12.86 8.80 29.30
N PRO A 208 12.94 10.10 29.64
CA PRO A 208 12.53 10.56 30.96
C PRO A 208 11.07 10.17 31.15
N VAL A 209 10.77 9.47 32.25
CA VAL A 209 9.51 8.77 32.59
C VAL A 209 8.26 9.68 32.63
N ARG A 210 8.38 10.97 32.27
CA ARG A 210 7.29 11.93 32.15
C ARG A 210 6.88 12.25 30.71
N GLU A 211 7.58 11.74 29.71
CA GLU A 211 7.25 11.94 28.30
C GLU A 211 7.25 10.58 27.60
N PHE A 212 6.07 9.96 27.47
CA PHE A 212 5.89 8.83 26.55
C PHE A 212 6.01 9.35 25.11
N VAL A 213 7.24 9.55 24.64
CA VAL A 213 7.56 9.79 23.24
C VAL A 213 8.10 8.48 22.70
N LEU A 214 7.18 7.66 22.16
CA LEU A 214 7.52 6.49 21.38
C LEU A 214 8.21 6.96 20.09
N CYS A 215 9.54 6.89 20.13
CA CYS A 215 10.42 7.31 19.05
C CYS A 215 10.48 6.22 17.98
N THR A 216 9.77 6.41 16.86
CA THR A 216 10.32 6.23 15.51
C THR A 216 9.40 6.81 14.44
N LEU A 217 10.00 7.31 13.36
CA LEU A 217 9.42 7.64 12.05
C LEU A 217 8.85 9.05 11.85
N CYS A 218 9.75 9.99 11.58
CA CYS A 218 9.60 10.89 10.44
C CYS A 218 10.98 11.11 9.82
N VAL A 219 11.03 11.04 8.50
CA VAL A 219 12.20 11.34 7.68
C VAL A 219 12.68 12.74 8.03
N PHE A 220 13.88 12.85 8.59
CA PHE A 220 14.64 14.10 8.55
C PHE A 220 15.03 14.31 7.09
N ARG A 221 14.43 15.32 6.46
CA ARG A 221 15.09 16.09 5.40
C ARG A 221 15.67 17.34 6.05
#